data_AF-A0A2K8KJ64-F1
#
_entry.id   AF-A0A2K8KJ64-F1
#
_cell.length_a   1.000
_cell.length_b   1.000
_cell.length_c   1.000
_cell.angle_alpha   90.00
_cell.angle_beta   90.00
_cell.angle_gamma   90.00
#
_symmetry.space_group_name_H-M   'P 1'
#
loop_
_entity.id
_entity.type
_entity.pdbx_description
1 polymer ?
#
loop_
_entity_poly.entity_id
_entity_poly.type
_entity_poly.pdbx_seq_one_letter_code
_entity_poly.pdbx_strand_id
1 'polypeptide(L)'
;MSRFFAPREGYSRAERRLDSVIHISGVGAALLAVPVLIGAAIMRSLETGSSSFIVAITVYGVCLLAMLGASALYNIGIKPGLDWLLQRIDHAAIYLKIAGTYTPFTLISGQGLGLLAGLWVAAALGTALKLFSPVRFRFVALALYLAMGWAGVLILPSLAPLLPSATLVLMILGGVVYTTGVVFYLWTRLPYHFAIWHIFVLVASVLFYAAVMVLVLSA
;
A
#
# COMPACT_ATOMS: atom_id res chain seq x y z
N MET A 1 -12.27 -21.00 -17.76
CA MET A 1 -11.22 -20.38 -16.93
C MET A 1 -9.89 -20.99 -17.34
N SER A 2 -8.90 -20.17 -17.73
CA SER A 2 -7.61 -20.67 -18.19
C SER A 2 -6.93 -21.50 -17.10
N ARG A 3 -6.19 -22.55 -17.49
CA ARG A 3 -5.52 -23.49 -16.58
C ARG A 3 -4.56 -22.79 -15.58
N PHE A 4 -4.14 -21.54 -15.83
CA PHE A 4 -3.20 -20.79 -14.98
C PHE A 4 -3.74 -20.41 -13.59
N PHE A 5 -5.05 -20.26 -13.42
CA PHE A 5 -5.66 -19.73 -12.17
C PHE A 5 -6.18 -20.82 -11.22
N ALA A 6 -5.90 -22.10 -11.49
CA ALA A 6 -6.27 -23.18 -10.58
C ALA A 6 -5.36 -23.15 -9.33
N PRO A 7 -5.91 -23.23 -8.09
CA PRO A 7 -5.12 -23.26 -6.87
C PRO A 7 -4.18 -24.47 -6.83
N ARG A 8 -2.97 -24.31 -6.27
CA ARG A 8 -2.07 -25.43 -5.94
C ARG A 8 -2.55 -26.14 -4.67
N GLU A 9 -2.38 -27.46 -4.59
CA GLU A 9 -2.82 -28.29 -3.45
C GLU A 9 -1.97 -28.16 -2.18
N GLY A 10 -1.12 -27.13 -2.10
CA GLY A 10 -0.33 -26.82 -0.90
C GLY A 10 0.97 -26.09 -1.24
N TYR A 11 1.48 -25.36 -0.25
CA TYR A 11 2.77 -24.66 -0.33
C TYR A 11 3.86 -25.45 0.40
N SER A 12 5.09 -25.38 -0.07
CA SER A 12 6.25 -25.98 0.58
C SER A 12 6.62 -25.24 1.87
N ARG A 13 7.40 -25.89 2.75
CA ARG A 13 7.96 -25.23 3.95
C ARG A 13 8.90 -24.09 3.57
N ALA A 14 9.63 -24.22 2.47
CA ALA A 14 10.53 -23.18 1.96
C ALA A 14 9.75 -21.92 1.53
N GLU A 15 8.66 -22.10 0.77
CA GLU A 15 7.77 -21.00 0.36
C GLU A 15 7.24 -20.23 1.58
N ARG A 16 6.70 -20.92 2.58
CA ARG A 16 6.19 -20.28 3.81
C ARG A 16 7.28 -19.55 4.61
N ARG A 17 8.47 -20.15 4.72
CA ARG A 17 9.60 -19.53 5.45
C ARG A 17 10.09 -18.27 4.76
N LEU A 18 10.26 -18.30 3.44
CA LEU A 18 10.66 -17.13 2.67
C LEU A 18 9.64 -16.01 2.84
N ASP A 19 8.36 -16.33 2.71
CA ASP A 19 7.27 -15.38 2.88
C ASP A 19 7.25 -14.75 4.29
N SER A 20 7.46 -15.57 5.32
CA SER A 20 7.58 -15.09 6.71
C SER A 20 8.76 -14.12 6.88
N VAL A 21 9.92 -14.41 6.28
CA VAL A 21 11.09 -13.52 6.34
C VAL A 21 10.79 -12.18 5.65
N ILE A 22 10.13 -12.21 4.50
CA ILE A 22 9.70 -11.00 3.77
C ILE A 22 8.79 -10.16 4.67
N HIS A 23 7.78 -10.75 5.31
CA HIS A 23 6.89 -10.01 6.21
C HIS A 23 7.61 -9.43 7.44
N ILE A 24 8.43 -10.23 8.13
CA ILE A 24 9.15 -9.78 9.33
C ILE A 24 10.10 -8.63 8.98
N SER A 25 10.86 -8.77 7.90
CA SER A 25 11.76 -7.71 7.43
C SER A 25 11.00 -6.44 7.02
N GLY A 26 9.88 -6.59 6.30
CA GLY A 26 9.04 -5.47 5.88
C GLY A 26 8.43 -4.70 7.05
N VAL A 27 7.86 -5.41 8.03
CA VAL A 27 7.33 -4.79 9.26
C VAL A 27 8.43 -4.13 10.07
N GLY A 28 9.57 -4.81 10.28
CA GLY A 28 10.72 -4.27 10.99
C GLY A 28 11.25 -2.98 10.34
N ALA A 29 11.41 -2.97 9.02
CA ALA A 29 11.82 -1.79 8.28
C ALA A 29 10.80 -0.65 8.41
N ALA A 30 9.50 -0.93 8.31
CA ALA A 30 8.47 0.10 8.43
C ALA A 30 8.38 0.70 9.85
N LEU A 31 8.56 -0.12 10.89
CA LEU A 31 8.58 0.35 12.28
C LEU A 31 9.75 1.31 12.57
N LEU A 32 10.86 1.21 11.82
CA LEU A 32 11.97 2.17 11.91
C LEU A 32 11.76 3.37 10.97
N ALA A 33 11.30 3.13 9.75
CA ALA A 33 11.19 4.14 8.71
C ALA A 33 10.08 5.17 9.00
N VAL A 34 8.93 4.75 9.54
CA VAL A 34 7.79 5.64 9.81
C VAL A 34 8.13 6.71 10.86
N PRO A 35 8.74 6.38 12.03
CA PRO A 35 9.19 7.40 12.98
C PRO A 35 10.18 8.41 12.38
N VAL A 36 11.13 7.95 11.55
CA VAL A 36 12.07 8.85 10.85
C VAL A 36 11.33 9.82 9.94
N LEU A 37 10.34 9.34 9.20
CA LEU A 37 9.54 10.18 8.31
C LEU A 37 8.65 11.18 9.09
N ILE A 38 8.08 10.77 10.22
CA ILE A 38 7.35 11.66 11.12
C ILE A 38 8.28 12.72 11.70
N GLY A 39 9.50 12.36 12.11
CA GLY A 39 10.51 13.32 12.56
C GLY A 39 10.83 14.37 11.51
N ALA A 40 11.06 13.96 10.26
CA ALA A 40 11.26 14.88 9.14
C ALA A 40 10.04 15.80 8.93
N ALA A 41 8.82 15.27 9.04
CA ALA A 41 7.58 16.03 8.92
C ALA A 41 7.41 17.07 10.03
N ILE A 42 7.81 16.75 11.26
CA ILE A 42 7.81 17.69 12.39
C ILE A 42 8.79 18.84 12.11
N MET A 43 10.02 18.52 11.70
CA MET A 43 11.02 19.55 11.37
C MET A 43 10.50 20.49 10.28
N ARG A 44 9.96 19.95 9.19
CA ARG A 44 9.40 20.76 8.10
C ARG A 44 8.17 21.56 8.54
N SER A 45 7.33 21.01 9.42
CA SER A 45 6.21 21.73 10.02
C SER A 45 6.65 22.92 10.88
N LEU A 46 7.77 22.81 11.61
CA LEU A 46 8.34 23.91 12.38
C LEU A 46 8.93 24.99 11.48
N GLU A 47 9.61 24.61 10.40
CA GLU A 47 10.19 25.53 9.42
C GLU A 47 9.13 26.34 8.67
N THR A 48 8.03 25.68 8.26
CA THR A 48 7.00 26.30 7.40
C THR A 48 5.81 26.87 8.18
N GLY A 49 5.66 26.51 9.46
CA GLY A 49 4.46 26.81 10.25
C GLY A 49 3.22 26.01 9.82
N SER A 50 3.33 25.04 8.92
CA SER A 50 2.20 24.27 8.39
C SER A 50 2.06 22.92 9.08
N SER A 51 0.93 22.69 9.77
CA SER A 51 0.62 21.40 10.42
C SER A 51 0.24 20.29 9.44
N SER A 52 0.03 20.62 8.16
CA SER A 52 -0.35 19.67 7.11
C SER A 52 0.67 18.53 6.95
N PHE A 53 1.97 18.81 7.11
CA PHE A 53 3.04 17.82 7.05
C PHE A 53 2.84 16.72 8.09
N ILE A 54 2.65 17.09 9.36
CA ILE A 54 2.50 16.12 10.45
C ILE A 54 1.26 15.24 10.23
N VAL A 55 0.12 15.86 9.91
CA VAL A 55 -1.14 15.14 9.70
C VAL A 55 -1.02 14.18 8.52
N ALA A 56 -0.55 14.66 7.37
CA ALA A 56 -0.53 13.86 6.16
C ALA A 56 0.44 12.67 6.25
N ILE A 57 1.60 12.88 6.89
CA ILE A 57 2.62 11.85 7.09
C ILE A 57 2.22 10.84 8.15
N THR A 58 1.53 11.27 9.20
CA THR A 58 0.98 10.36 10.21
C THR A 58 -0.04 9.41 9.59
N VAL A 59 -0.97 9.94 8.78
CA VAL A 59 -1.96 9.12 8.06
C VAL A 59 -1.27 8.12 7.13
N TYR A 60 -0.29 8.56 6.34
CA TYR A 60 0.51 7.68 5.49
C TYR A 60 1.18 6.55 6.29
N GLY A 61 1.85 6.90 7.39
CA GLY A 61 2.59 5.98 8.24
C GLY A 61 1.69 4.93 8.91
N VAL A 62 0.55 5.36 9.46
CA VAL A 62 -0.44 4.45 10.07
C VAL A 62 -0.98 3.47 9.03
N CYS A 63 -1.34 3.92 7.83
CA CYS A 63 -1.82 3.03 6.78
C CYS A 63 -0.74 2.05 6.28
N LEU A 64 0.52 2.49 6.19
CA LEU A 64 1.65 1.61 5.85
C LEU A 64 1.86 0.52 6.90
N LEU A 65 1.92 0.91 8.18
CA LEU A 65 2.08 -0.04 9.30
C LEU A 65 0.89 -1.00 9.41
N ALA A 66 -0.34 -0.49 9.26
CA ALA A 66 -1.54 -1.32 9.30
C ALA A 66 -1.56 -2.36 8.18
N MET A 67 -1.21 -1.97 6.95
CA MET A 67 -1.16 -2.89 5.81
C MET A 67 -0.07 -3.96 5.99
N LEU A 68 1.15 -3.56 6.35
CA LEU A 68 2.25 -4.52 6.51
C LEU A 68 2.03 -5.42 7.73
N GLY A 69 1.52 -4.86 8.83
CA GLY A 69 1.19 -5.58 10.04
C GLY A 69 0.08 -6.61 9.81
N ALA A 70 -1.04 -6.20 9.20
CA ALA A 70 -2.14 -7.12 8.88
C ALA A 70 -1.68 -8.28 7.98
N SER A 71 -0.85 -7.97 6.98
CA SER A 71 -0.28 -8.97 6.07
C SER A 71 0.64 -9.94 6.78
N ALA A 72 1.50 -9.45 7.69
CA ALA A 72 2.36 -10.29 8.49
C ALA A 72 1.57 -11.18 9.46
N LEU A 73 0.58 -10.63 10.17
CA LEU A 73 -0.27 -11.39 11.10
C LEU A 73 -0.96 -12.57 10.40
N TYR A 74 -1.45 -12.33 9.17
CA TYR A 74 -2.10 -13.35 8.36
C TYR A 74 -1.11 -14.40 7.83
N ASN A 75 -0.10 -13.99 7.07
CA ASN A 75 0.75 -14.92 6.32
C ASN A 75 1.76 -15.69 7.19
N ILE A 76 2.13 -15.14 8.37
CA ILE A 76 2.94 -15.87 9.36
C ILE A 76 2.08 -16.89 10.14
N GLY A 77 0.76 -16.68 10.20
CA GLY A 77 -0.16 -17.57 10.89
C GLY A 77 -0.06 -17.48 12.41
N ILE A 78 0.04 -16.26 12.96
CA ILE A 78 0.30 -16.03 14.40
C ILE A 78 -0.81 -16.60 15.30
N LYS A 79 -2.05 -16.66 14.81
CA LYS A 79 -3.19 -17.16 15.59
C LYS A 79 -4.05 -18.15 14.79
N PRO A 80 -3.79 -19.46 14.95
CA PRO A 80 -4.60 -20.50 14.35
C PRO A 80 -6.09 -20.33 14.68
N GLY A 81 -6.96 -20.43 13.68
CA GLY A 81 -8.42 -20.29 13.84
C GLY A 81 -8.95 -18.87 13.60
N LEU A 82 -8.09 -17.86 13.50
CA LEU A 82 -8.47 -16.52 13.01
C LEU A 82 -8.01 -16.24 11.58
N ASP A 83 -7.50 -17.25 10.87
CA ASP A 83 -6.94 -17.09 9.52
C ASP A 83 -7.93 -16.45 8.54
N TRP A 84 -9.21 -16.82 8.63
CA TRP A 84 -10.26 -16.26 7.79
C TRP A 84 -10.48 -14.76 8.05
N LEU A 85 -10.33 -14.30 9.28
CA LEU A 85 -10.52 -12.91 9.67
C LEU A 85 -9.27 -12.09 9.33
N LEU A 86 -8.09 -12.61 9.67
CA LEU A 86 -6.82 -11.97 9.36
C LEU A 86 -6.63 -11.82 7.85
N GLN A 87 -7.03 -12.81 7.05
CA GLN A 87 -7.05 -12.68 5.59
C GLN A 87 -7.95 -11.54 5.10
N ARG A 88 -9.12 -11.36 5.73
CA ARG A 88 -10.03 -10.26 5.36
C ARG A 88 -9.44 -8.90 5.73
N ILE A 89 -8.82 -8.81 6.90
CA ILE A 89 -8.16 -7.58 7.37
C ILE A 89 -6.96 -7.24 6.46
N ASP A 90 -6.11 -8.21 6.13
CA ASP A 90 -4.97 -8.06 5.21
C ASP A 90 -5.42 -7.49 3.86
N HIS A 91 -6.39 -8.14 3.21
CA HIS A 91 -6.91 -7.66 1.94
C HIS A 91 -7.63 -6.31 2.04
N ALA A 92 -8.28 -6.01 3.16
CA ALA A 92 -8.95 -4.73 3.38
C ALA A 92 -7.94 -3.59 3.56
N ALA A 93 -6.82 -3.85 4.22
CA ALA A 93 -5.80 -2.84 4.51
C ALA A 93 -5.14 -2.25 3.24
N ILE A 94 -5.16 -2.98 2.12
CA ILE A 94 -4.70 -2.49 0.80
C ILE A 94 -5.46 -1.22 0.40
N TYR A 95 -6.77 -1.16 0.61
CA TYR A 95 -7.59 0.00 0.27
C TYR A 95 -7.21 1.25 1.07
N LEU A 96 -7.05 1.06 2.38
CA LEU A 96 -6.60 2.13 3.28
C LEU A 96 -5.18 2.57 2.92
N LYS A 97 -4.30 1.64 2.58
CA LYS A 97 -2.94 1.95 2.14
C LYS A 97 -2.93 2.81 0.90
N ILE A 98 -3.77 2.53 -0.10
CA ILE A 98 -3.84 3.33 -1.31
C ILE A 98 -4.29 4.76 -0.97
N ALA A 99 -5.41 4.93 -0.26
CA ALA A 99 -5.88 6.27 0.14
C ALA A 99 -4.84 7.02 0.99
N GLY A 100 -4.25 6.36 1.98
CA GLY A 100 -3.17 6.92 2.81
C GLY A 100 -1.90 7.28 2.03
N THR A 101 -1.63 6.63 0.90
CA THR A 101 -0.51 6.97 0.00
C THR A 101 -0.75 8.28 -0.74
N TYR A 102 -1.99 8.58 -1.13
CA TYR A 102 -2.32 9.84 -1.77
C TYR A 102 -2.29 11.05 -0.82
N THR A 103 -2.65 10.83 0.46
CA THR A 103 -2.76 11.88 1.48
C THR A 103 -1.60 12.89 1.51
N PRO A 104 -0.31 12.49 1.62
CA PRO A 104 0.80 13.45 1.65
C PRO A 104 0.88 14.31 0.38
N PHE A 105 0.68 13.72 -0.81
CA PHE A 105 0.78 14.45 -2.07
C PHE A 105 -0.32 15.49 -2.23
N THR A 106 -1.54 15.19 -1.77
CA THR A 106 -2.69 16.09 -1.93
C THR A 106 -2.84 17.10 -0.81
N LEU A 107 -2.61 16.70 0.45
CA LEU A 107 -2.76 17.62 1.59
C LEU A 107 -1.65 18.67 1.64
N ILE A 108 -0.40 18.29 1.35
CA ILE A 108 0.73 19.23 1.39
C ILE A 108 0.69 20.20 0.21
N SER A 109 0.34 19.73 -1.00
CA SER A 109 0.21 20.60 -2.18
C SER A 109 -1.06 21.45 -2.18
N GLY A 110 -2.06 21.09 -1.37
CA GLY A 110 -3.40 21.68 -1.40
C GLY A 110 -4.23 21.32 -2.66
N GLN A 111 -3.71 20.47 -3.54
CA GLN A 111 -4.38 20.07 -4.78
C GLN A 111 -5.01 18.68 -4.67
N GLY A 112 -6.11 18.46 -5.39
CA GLY A 112 -6.72 17.14 -5.49
C GLY A 112 -7.47 16.67 -4.24
N LEU A 113 -7.89 17.58 -3.33
CA LEU A 113 -8.65 17.23 -2.12
C LEU A 113 -9.96 16.48 -2.43
N GLY A 114 -10.64 16.83 -3.53
CA GLY A 114 -11.84 16.11 -3.98
C GLY A 114 -11.53 14.67 -4.39
N LEU A 115 -10.38 14.43 -5.04
CA LEU A 115 -9.91 13.07 -5.33
C LEU A 115 -9.58 12.32 -4.04
N LEU A 116 -8.86 12.96 -3.11
CA LEU A 116 -8.50 12.35 -1.84
C LEU A 116 -9.76 11.91 -1.06
N ALA A 117 -10.78 12.77 -0.98
CA ALA A 117 -12.06 12.44 -0.34
C ALA A 117 -12.73 11.25 -1.04
N GLY A 118 -12.78 11.25 -2.37
CA GLY A 118 -13.30 10.13 -3.15
C GLY A 118 -12.54 8.82 -2.92
N LEU A 119 -11.21 8.89 -2.79
CA LEU A 119 -10.35 7.74 -2.50
C LEU A 119 -10.60 7.17 -1.09
N TRP A 120 -10.80 8.02 -0.08
CA TRP A 120 -11.16 7.54 1.27
C TRP A 120 -12.55 6.92 1.32
N VAL A 121 -13.53 7.46 0.59
CA VAL A 121 -14.85 6.84 0.43
C VAL A 121 -14.72 5.49 -0.28
N ALA A 122 -14.00 5.43 -1.40
CA ALA A 122 -13.73 4.19 -2.12
C ALA A 122 -12.98 3.17 -1.24
N ALA A 123 -12.07 3.64 -0.39
CA ALA A 123 -11.33 2.79 0.53
C ALA A 123 -12.24 2.19 1.62
N ALA A 124 -13.16 2.97 2.17
CA ALA A 124 -14.16 2.49 3.12
C ALA A 124 -15.09 1.44 2.47
N LEU A 125 -15.55 1.69 1.24
CA LEU A 125 -16.36 0.73 0.49
C LEU A 125 -15.58 -0.55 0.17
N GLY A 126 -14.34 -0.45 -0.31
CA GLY A 126 -13.48 -1.59 -0.60
C GLY A 126 -13.15 -2.42 0.64
N THR A 127 -12.89 -1.75 1.76
CA THR A 127 -12.73 -2.38 3.09
C THR A 127 -13.97 -3.16 3.47
N ALA A 128 -15.16 -2.54 3.39
CA ALA A 128 -16.43 -3.21 3.68
C ALA A 128 -16.67 -4.43 2.76
N LEU A 129 -16.41 -4.30 1.46
CA LEU A 129 -16.53 -5.41 0.50
C LEU A 129 -15.65 -6.61 0.90
N LYS A 130 -14.42 -6.37 1.34
CA LYS A 130 -13.52 -7.45 1.79
C LYS A 130 -13.91 -8.05 3.13
N LEU A 131 -14.42 -7.24 4.07
CA LEU A 131 -14.85 -7.73 5.37
C LEU A 131 -16.15 -8.56 5.29
N PHE A 132 -17.12 -8.17 4.45
CA PHE A 132 -18.43 -8.81 4.40
C PHE A 132 -18.62 -9.79 3.23
N SER A 133 -17.95 -9.59 2.10
CA SER A 133 -18.18 -10.40 0.88
C SER A 133 -16.88 -10.69 0.09
N PRO A 134 -15.85 -11.31 0.70
CA PRO A 134 -14.52 -11.44 0.12
C PRO A 134 -14.45 -12.33 -1.13
N VAL A 135 -15.31 -13.36 -1.24
CA VAL A 135 -15.26 -14.35 -2.33
C VAL A 135 -16.08 -13.90 -3.54
N ARG A 136 -17.34 -13.50 -3.33
CA ARG A 136 -18.30 -13.17 -4.39
C ARG A 136 -17.79 -12.04 -5.30
N PHE A 137 -17.16 -11.03 -4.71
CA PHE A 137 -16.72 -9.83 -5.41
C PHE A 137 -15.20 -9.75 -5.62
N ARG A 138 -14.48 -10.88 -5.59
CA ARG A 138 -13.01 -10.86 -5.61
C ARG A 138 -12.38 -10.06 -6.77
N PHE A 139 -12.94 -10.15 -7.98
CA PHE A 139 -12.43 -9.44 -9.15
C PHE A 139 -12.89 -7.99 -9.21
N VAL A 140 -14.11 -7.69 -8.73
CA VAL A 140 -14.58 -6.30 -8.57
C VAL A 140 -13.70 -5.57 -7.56
N ALA A 141 -13.39 -6.22 -6.45
CA ALA A 141 -12.49 -5.71 -5.43
C ALA A 141 -11.07 -5.47 -5.99
N LEU A 142 -10.54 -6.43 -6.76
CA LEU A 142 -9.27 -6.30 -7.48
C LEU A 142 -9.25 -5.07 -8.41
N ALA A 143 -10.27 -4.96 -9.27
CA ALA A 143 -10.39 -3.85 -10.21
C ALA A 143 -10.52 -2.50 -9.48
N LEU A 144 -11.27 -2.46 -8.38
CA LEU A 144 -11.45 -1.25 -7.58
C LEU A 144 -10.12 -0.73 -7.03
N TYR A 145 -9.31 -1.58 -6.40
CA TYR A 145 -8.05 -1.08 -5.85
C TYR A 145 -7.05 -0.70 -6.94
N LEU A 146 -7.05 -1.36 -8.10
CA LEU A 146 -6.22 -0.98 -9.24
C LEU A 146 -6.64 0.39 -9.80
N ALA A 147 -7.94 0.61 -9.96
CA ALA A 147 -8.50 1.90 -10.37
C ALA A 147 -8.13 3.01 -9.37
N MET A 148 -8.26 2.75 -8.07
CA MET A 148 -7.81 3.68 -7.02
C MET A 148 -6.31 3.95 -7.11
N GLY A 149 -5.50 2.92 -7.35
CA GLY A 149 -4.05 3.01 -7.46
C GLY A 149 -3.58 3.97 -8.57
N TRP A 150 -4.31 4.04 -9.68
CA TRP A 150 -4.00 4.92 -10.82
C TRP A 150 -4.83 6.21 -10.88
N ALA A 151 -5.72 6.45 -9.91
CA ALA A 151 -6.59 7.62 -9.89
C ALA A 151 -5.82 8.96 -9.87
N GLY A 152 -4.57 8.95 -9.40
CA GLY A 152 -3.66 10.10 -9.42
C GLY A 152 -3.39 10.67 -10.81
N VAL A 153 -3.50 9.86 -11.87
CA VAL A 153 -3.36 10.33 -13.26
C VAL A 153 -4.35 11.45 -13.58
N LEU A 154 -5.55 11.41 -12.97
CA LEU A 154 -6.59 12.41 -13.18
C LEU A 154 -6.21 13.82 -12.68
N ILE A 155 -5.38 13.88 -11.63
CA ILE A 155 -4.93 15.15 -11.03
C ILE A 155 -3.45 15.44 -11.30
N LEU A 156 -2.79 14.61 -12.10
CA LEU A 156 -1.37 14.74 -12.41
C LEU A 156 -1.03 16.10 -13.05
N PRO A 157 -1.83 16.67 -13.98
CA PRO A 157 -1.52 18.00 -14.53
C PRO A 157 -1.49 19.11 -13.48
N SER A 158 -2.33 19.01 -12.44
CA SER A 158 -2.39 19.99 -11.35
C SER A 158 -1.32 19.73 -10.28
N LEU A 159 -0.98 18.47 -10.02
CA LEU A 159 0.02 18.09 -9.01
C LEU A 159 1.46 18.22 -9.52
N ALA A 160 1.72 17.85 -10.77
CA ALA A 160 3.10 17.73 -11.28
C ALA A 160 3.94 19.01 -11.15
N PRO A 161 3.40 20.23 -11.39
CA PRO A 161 4.17 21.46 -11.21
C PRO A 161 4.53 21.77 -9.75
N LEU A 162 3.84 21.17 -8.78
CA LEU A 162 4.00 21.44 -7.34
C LEU A 162 4.85 20.39 -6.63
N LEU A 163 5.20 19.30 -7.31
CA LEU A 163 5.95 18.20 -6.71
C LEU A 163 7.36 18.15 -7.30
N PRO A 164 8.39 17.80 -6.50
CA PRO A 164 9.71 17.51 -7.02
C PRO A 164 9.65 16.43 -8.11
N SER A 165 10.42 16.59 -9.19
CA SER A 165 10.45 15.62 -10.30
C SER A 165 10.80 14.21 -9.82
N ALA A 166 11.72 14.09 -8.86
CA ALA A 166 12.06 12.82 -8.21
C ALA A 166 10.86 12.17 -7.50
N THR A 167 10.01 12.96 -6.82
CA THR A 167 8.78 12.46 -6.20
C THR A 167 7.84 11.86 -7.24
N LEU A 168 7.63 12.55 -8.37
CA LEU A 168 6.76 12.06 -9.45
C LEU A 168 7.28 10.76 -10.06
N VAL A 169 8.58 10.68 -10.34
CA VAL A 169 9.20 9.46 -10.90
C VAL A 169 9.05 8.29 -9.93
N LEU A 170 9.32 8.50 -8.65
CA LEU A 170 9.18 7.46 -7.62
C LEU A 170 7.72 7.00 -7.47
N MET A 171 6.74 7.91 -7.56
CA MET A 171 5.31 7.56 -7.54
C MET A 171 4.92 6.70 -8.74
N ILE A 172 5.35 7.08 -9.95
CA ILE A 172 5.05 6.32 -11.17
C ILE A 172 5.68 4.93 -11.09
N LEU A 173 6.96 4.85 -10.72
CA LEU A 173 7.65 3.57 -10.53
C LEU A 173 6.96 2.71 -9.46
N GLY A 174 6.57 3.29 -8.33
CA GLY A 174 5.83 2.59 -7.28
C GLY A 174 4.50 2.03 -7.78
N GLY A 175 3.73 2.82 -8.55
CA GLY A 175 2.48 2.39 -9.17
C GLY A 175 2.65 1.25 -10.18
N VAL A 176 3.69 1.32 -11.02
CA VAL A 176 4.06 0.25 -11.95
C VAL A 176 4.44 -1.02 -11.19
N VAL A 177 5.33 -0.93 -10.19
CA VAL A 177 5.78 -2.08 -9.40
C VAL A 177 4.60 -2.76 -8.69
N TYR A 178 3.69 -2.00 -8.06
CA TYR A 178 2.47 -2.60 -7.48
C TYR A 178 1.62 -3.33 -8.52
N THR A 179 1.39 -2.70 -9.67
CA THR A 179 0.56 -3.26 -10.75
C THR A 179 1.19 -4.53 -11.32
N THR A 180 2.50 -4.53 -11.55
CA THR A 180 3.24 -5.72 -12.00
C THR A 180 3.17 -6.85 -10.96
N GLY A 181 3.26 -6.52 -9.67
CA GLY A 181 3.09 -7.49 -8.59
C GLY A 181 1.79 -8.29 -8.71
N VAL A 182 0.69 -7.65 -9.11
CA VAL A 182 -0.64 -8.31 -9.20
C VAL A 182 -0.60 -9.49 -10.17
N VAL A 183 0.25 -9.46 -11.20
CA VAL A 183 0.45 -10.58 -12.12
C VAL A 183 0.93 -11.83 -11.36
N PHE A 184 1.91 -11.68 -10.47
CA PHE A 184 2.43 -12.77 -9.65
C PHE A 184 1.44 -13.23 -8.59
N TYR A 185 0.67 -12.31 -8.00
CA TYR A 185 -0.42 -12.67 -7.08
C TYR A 185 -1.44 -13.60 -7.75
N LEU A 186 -1.84 -13.29 -8.99
CA LEU A 186 -2.82 -14.08 -9.73
C LEU A 186 -2.24 -15.37 -10.33
N TRP A 187 -0.92 -15.50 -10.46
CA TRP A 187 -0.26 -16.67 -11.04
C TRP A 187 -0.11 -17.82 -10.04
N THR A 188 -1.23 -18.37 -9.57
CA THR A 188 -1.31 -19.36 -8.47
C THR A 188 -0.52 -20.66 -8.69
N ARG A 189 -0.12 -20.96 -9.93
CA ARG A 189 0.71 -22.13 -10.26
C ARG A 189 2.22 -21.90 -10.17
N LEU A 190 2.68 -20.67 -10.15
CA LEU A 190 4.10 -20.35 -10.07
C LEU A 190 4.63 -20.68 -8.66
N PRO A 191 5.76 -21.41 -8.52
CA PRO A 191 6.46 -21.55 -7.24
C PRO A 191 6.79 -20.18 -6.65
N TYR A 192 6.60 -20.03 -5.33
CA TYR A 192 6.88 -18.78 -4.60
C TYR A 192 6.07 -17.55 -5.02
N HIS A 193 4.96 -17.71 -5.76
CA HIS A 193 4.21 -16.56 -6.28
C HIS A 193 3.74 -15.57 -5.21
N PHE A 194 3.35 -16.03 -4.00
CA PHE A 194 3.04 -15.14 -2.87
C PHE A 194 4.26 -14.38 -2.36
N ALA A 195 5.39 -15.06 -2.16
CA ALA A 195 6.63 -14.41 -1.75
C ALA A 195 7.09 -13.36 -2.79
N ILE A 196 6.99 -13.69 -4.08
CA ILE A 196 7.28 -12.74 -5.16
C ILE A 196 6.32 -11.55 -5.08
N TRP A 197 5.01 -11.79 -4.97
CA TRP A 197 4.02 -10.73 -4.76
C TRP A 197 4.36 -9.81 -3.59
N HIS A 198 4.69 -10.37 -2.42
CA HIS A 198 5.03 -9.59 -1.24
C HIS A 198 6.33 -8.80 -1.41
N ILE A 199 7.32 -9.31 -2.15
CA ILE A 199 8.51 -8.54 -2.53
C ILE A 199 8.11 -7.31 -3.37
N PHE A 200 7.25 -7.47 -4.38
CA PHE A 200 6.77 -6.32 -5.17
C PHE A 200 6.03 -5.30 -4.29
N VAL A 201 5.20 -5.77 -3.34
CA VAL A 201 4.51 -4.90 -2.38
C VAL A 201 5.50 -4.11 -1.51
N LEU A 202 6.56 -4.74 -1.01
CA LEU A 202 7.59 -4.08 -0.22
C LEU A 202 8.39 -3.08 -1.05
N VAL A 203 8.86 -3.47 -2.23
CA VAL A 203 9.62 -2.58 -3.11
C VAL A 203 8.80 -1.35 -3.49
N ALA A 204 7.53 -1.52 -3.88
CA ALA A 204 6.64 -0.40 -4.13
C ALA A 204 6.44 0.48 -2.88
N SER A 205 6.28 -0.13 -1.70
CA SER A 205 6.16 0.61 -0.43
C SER A 205 7.41 1.45 -0.12
N VAL A 206 8.61 0.93 -0.43
CA VAL A 206 9.87 1.66 -0.31
C VAL A 206 9.94 2.83 -1.29
N LEU A 207 9.52 2.62 -2.55
CA LEU A 207 9.47 3.69 -3.55
C LEU A 207 8.52 4.81 -3.13
N PHE A 208 7.32 4.49 -2.62
CA PHE A 208 6.39 5.49 -2.10
C PHE A 208 6.91 6.16 -0.82
N TYR A 209 7.56 5.42 0.07
CA TYR A 209 8.21 6.01 1.24
C TYR A 209 9.28 7.03 0.81
N ALA A 210 10.13 6.67 -0.15
CA ALA A 210 11.13 7.57 -0.70
C ALA A 210 10.49 8.79 -1.38
N ALA A 211 9.41 8.60 -2.15
CA ALA A 211 8.69 9.70 -2.79
C ALA A 211 8.16 10.72 -1.77
N VAL A 212 7.59 10.22 -0.68
CA VAL A 212 7.07 11.04 0.43
C VAL A 212 8.21 11.70 1.21
N MET A 213 9.32 11.01 1.45
CA MET A 213 10.50 11.60 2.08
C MET A 213 11.07 12.75 1.23
N VAL A 214 11.25 12.54 -0.07
CA VAL A 214 11.72 13.58 -1.00
C VAL A 214 10.76 14.77 -1.02
N LEU A 215 9.45 14.51 -1.00
CA LEU A 215 8.43 15.56 -0.88
C LEU A 215 8.66 16.39 0.38
N VAL A 216 8.73 15.76 1.56
CA VAL A 216 8.89 16.46 2.84
C VAL A 216 10.19 17.27 2.89
N LEU A 217 11.28 16.74 2.34
CA LEU A 217 12.58 17.42 2.36
C LEU A 217 12.67 18.59 1.36
N SER A 218 11.81 18.63 0.35
CA SER A 218 11.91 19.58 -0.77
C SER A 218 10.74 20.57 -0.88
N ALA A 219 9.68 20.39 -0.09
CA ALA A 219 8.43 21.18 -0.16
C ALA A 219 8.47 22.50 0.62
#